data_AF-A0A7S1L4M1-F1
#
_entry.id   AF-A0A7S1L4M1-F1
#
_cell.length_a   1.000
_cell.length_b   1.000
_cell.length_c   1.000
_cell.angle_alpha   90.00
_cell.angle_beta   90.00
_cell.angle_gamma   90.00
#
_symmetry.space_group_name_H-M   'P 1'
#
loop_
_entity.id
_entity.type
_entity.pdbx_description
1 polymer ?
#
loop_
_entity_poly.entity_id
_entity_poly.type
_entity_poly.pdbx_seq_one_letter_code
_entity_poly.pdbx_strand_id
1 'polypeptide(L)'
;RALTMPRPGEPAGAIHPEVQALLIDLCTMPPSPDYYSLHQLLMYRVVHDSTPVALRLLQIAAGYPPAFQAAVDMLGRLRNYGAMADIYSRHRMPERAAKIAIMHGVTSVSAAQLLELAAMIDDEAAEREEQRKARDFMDPDGFDDEPPPEQMKLKAPPQRSVFAQVYAMLQPYLAIAREGSPEDDDGGTTATTTTTRMHADPASSRLR
;
A
#
# COMPACT_ATOMS: atom_id res chain seq x y z
N ARG A 1 -12.91 4.12 35.58
CA ARG A 1 -11.68 3.83 34.80
C ARG A 1 -11.63 2.31 34.65
N ALA A 2 -12.23 1.78 33.59
CA ALA A 2 -12.35 0.34 33.40
C ALA A 2 -10.98 -0.23 33.02
N LEU A 3 -10.40 -1.04 33.90
CA LEU A 3 -9.28 -1.91 33.58
C LEU A 3 -9.84 -3.04 32.72
N THR A 4 -9.68 -2.91 31.41
CA THR A 4 -10.05 -3.94 30.44
C THR A 4 -9.27 -5.21 30.80
N MET A 5 -10.00 -6.27 31.15
CA MET A 5 -9.41 -7.58 31.43
C MET A 5 -8.75 -8.16 30.18
N PRO A 6 -7.62 -8.87 30.33
CA PRO A 6 -6.94 -9.50 29.21
C PRO A 6 -7.87 -10.51 28.53
N ARG A 7 -7.89 -10.53 27.20
CA ARG A 7 -8.74 -11.47 26.43
C ARG A 7 -8.17 -12.88 26.59
N PRO A 8 -9.03 -13.91 26.66
CA PRO A 8 -8.56 -15.29 26.74
C PRO A 8 -7.79 -15.64 25.45
N GLY A 9 -6.48 -15.79 25.57
CA GLY A 9 -5.54 -16.03 24.45
C GLY A 9 -4.33 -15.09 24.41
N GLU A 10 -4.31 -14.00 25.17
CA GLU A 10 -3.13 -13.14 25.29
C GLU A 10 -2.04 -13.79 26.17
N PRO A 11 -0.77 -13.83 25.72
CA PRO A 11 0.32 -14.35 26.54
C PRO A 11 0.44 -13.49 27.80
N ALA A 12 0.36 -14.13 28.96
CA ALA A 12 0.51 -13.50 30.26
C ALA A 12 1.85 -12.75 30.32
N GLY A 13 1.82 -11.43 30.17
CA GLY A 13 3.00 -10.56 30.11
C GLY A 13 3.04 -9.58 28.94
N ALA A 14 2.16 -9.69 27.95
CA ALA A 14 2.08 -8.70 26.87
C ALA A 14 1.56 -7.35 27.40
N ILE A 15 2.36 -6.30 27.28
CA ILE A 15 1.93 -4.92 27.52
C ILE A 15 0.80 -4.61 26.54
N HIS A 16 -0.33 -4.09 27.03
CA HIS A 16 -1.47 -3.76 26.18
C HIS A 16 -1.05 -2.80 25.04
N PRO A 17 -1.50 -2.99 23.78
CA PRO A 17 -1.06 -2.18 22.65
C PRO A 17 -1.28 -0.68 22.83
N GLU A 18 -2.33 -0.28 23.55
CA GLU A 18 -2.59 1.13 23.86
C GLU A 18 -1.52 1.72 24.78
N VAL A 19 -1.02 0.95 25.74
CA VAL A 19 0.06 1.40 26.63
C VAL A 19 1.35 1.58 25.86
N GLN A 20 1.62 0.71 24.89
CA GLN A 20 2.77 0.84 23.99
C GLN A 20 2.64 2.07 23.07
N ALA A 21 1.45 2.35 22.56
CA ALA A 21 1.18 3.55 21.78
C ALA A 21 1.40 4.83 22.61
N LEU A 22 0.94 4.85 23.87
CA LEU A 22 1.20 5.96 24.79
C LEU A 22 2.69 6.16 25.08
N LEU A 23 3.46 5.08 25.17
CA LEU A 23 4.91 5.14 25.35
C LEU A 23 5.61 5.76 24.14
N ILE A 24 5.16 5.44 22.92
CA ILE A 24 5.63 6.10 21.70
C ILE A 24 5.27 7.60 21.72
N ASP A 25 4.06 7.93 22.16
CA ASP A 25 3.59 9.31 22.23
C ASP A 25 4.40 10.14 23.21
N LEU A 26 4.73 9.57 24.36
CA LEU A 26 5.56 10.23 25.36
C LEU A 26 6.94 10.58 24.80
N CYS A 27 7.56 9.67 24.03
CA CYS A 27 8.85 9.91 23.40
C CYS A 27 8.78 10.90 22.22
N THR A 28 7.62 11.09 21.61
CA THR A 28 7.45 11.94 20.42
C THR A 28 6.72 13.26 20.71
N MET A 29 6.37 13.49 21.98
CA MET A 29 5.63 14.68 22.38
C MET A 29 6.49 15.96 22.23
N PRO A 30 5.95 17.03 21.63
CA PRO A 30 6.61 18.34 21.62
C PRO A 30 6.68 18.94 23.05
N PRO A 31 7.65 19.82 23.34
CA PRO A 31 8.56 20.49 22.39
C PRO A 31 9.87 19.73 22.10
N SER A 32 10.19 18.68 22.86
CA SER A 32 11.48 17.98 22.78
C SER A 32 11.28 16.48 22.55
N PRO A 33 11.06 16.04 21.31
CA PRO A 33 10.95 14.62 21.01
C PRO A 33 12.27 13.90 21.27
N ASP A 34 12.22 12.79 22.01
CA ASP A 34 13.36 11.91 22.29
C ASP A 34 13.31 10.68 21.36
N TYR A 35 13.72 10.92 20.12
CA TYR A 35 13.82 9.86 19.11
C TYR A 35 14.92 8.84 19.41
N TYR A 36 15.90 9.19 20.25
CA TYR A 36 16.96 8.26 20.63
C TYR A 36 16.40 7.16 21.52
N SER A 37 15.70 7.54 22.60
CA SER A 37 15.05 6.56 23.48
C SER A 37 14.00 5.74 22.74
N LEU A 38 13.22 6.38 21.86
CA LEU A 38 12.27 5.65 21.01
C LEU A 38 12.98 4.61 20.13
N HIS A 39 14.09 4.97 19.50
CA HIS A 39 14.86 4.02 18.68
C HIS A 39 15.34 2.82 19.50
N GLN A 40 15.83 3.06 20.72
CA GLN A 40 16.26 1.98 21.61
C GLN A 40 15.09 1.05 21.99
N LEU A 41 13.94 1.62 22.34
CA LEU A 41 12.74 0.84 22.69
C LEU A 41 12.29 -0.07 21.54
N LEU A 42 12.42 0.40 20.30
CA LEU A 42 12.14 -0.38 19.09
C LEU A 42 13.21 -1.45 18.84
N MET A 43 14.50 -1.11 18.95
CA MET A 43 15.61 -2.03 18.72
C MET A 43 15.64 -3.17 19.73
N TYR A 44 15.38 -2.89 21.01
CA TYR A 44 15.33 -3.89 22.07
C TYR A 44 14.00 -4.65 22.14
N ARG A 45 13.08 -4.42 21.19
CA ARG A 45 11.75 -5.07 21.13
C ARG A 45 10.95 -4.95 22.43
N VAL A 46 11.11 -3.84 23.16
CA VAL A 46 10.29 -3.50 24.33
C VAL A 46 8.86 -3.19 23.87
N VAL A 47 8.75 -2.58 22.68
CA VAL A 47 7.50 -2.43 21.95
C VAL A 47 7.26 -3.72 21.16
N HIS A 48 6.13 -4.38 21.44
CA HIS A 48 5.73 -5.61 20.75
C HIS A 48 4.99 -5.30 19.45
N ASP A 49 5.09 -6.24 18.51
CA ASP A 49 4.41 -6.13 17.23
C ASP A 49 2.89 -6.10 17.44
N SER A 50 2.25 -5.01 17.04
CA SER A 50 0.81 -4.93 16.93
C SER A 50 0.41 -3.96 15.82
N THR A 51 -0.73 -4.20 15.20
CA THR A 51 -1.26 -3.30 14.16
C THR A 51 -1.43 -1.85 14.63
N PRO A 52 -2.03 -1.55 15.80
CA PRO A 52 -2.18 -0.15 16.25
C PRO A 52 -0.82 0.52 16.50
N VAL A 53 0.17 -0.19 17.02
CA VAL A 53 1.54 0.33 17.21
C VAL A 53 2.19 0.66 15.87
N ALA A 54 2.12 -0.25 14.89
CA ALA A 54 2.67 0.00 13.57
C ALA A 54 2.02 1.22 12.90
N LEU A 55 0.69 1.35 12.99
CA LEU A 55 -0.02 2.51 12.47
C LEU A 55 0.37 3.81 13.20
N ARG A 56 0.63 3.75 14.51
CA ARG A 56 1.10 4.90 15.27
C ARG A 56 2.51 5.33 14.85
N LEU A 57 3.41 4.38 14.62
CA LEU A 57 4.75 4.65 14.08
C LEU A 57 4.69 5.35 12.70
N LEU A 58 3.72 5.00 11.85
CA LEU A 58 3.55 5.69 10.56
C LEU A 58 3.15 7.15 10.71
N GLN A 59 2.36 7.49 11.74
CA GLN A 59 1.94 8.87 11.98
C GLN A 59 3.11 9.79 12.36
N ILE A 60 4.14 9.25 13.03
CA ILE A 60 5.33 10.00 13.43
C ILE A 60 6.45 9.95 12.38
N ALA A 61 6.29 9.16 11.30
CA ALA A 61 7.35 8.90 10.32
C ALA A 61 7.89 10.17 9.64
N ALA A 62 7.10 11.25 9.57
CA ALA A 62 7.55 12.54 9.04
C ALA A 62 8.64 13.20 9.91
N GLY A 63 8.53 13.07 11.24
CA GLY A 63 9.53 13.59 12.19
C GLY A 63 10.62 12.59 12.54
N TYR A 64 10.36 11.30 12.32
CA TYR A 64 11.27 10.21 12.61
C TYR A 64 11.26 9.17 11.48
N PRO A 65 12.06 9.37 10.42
CA PRO A 65 12.06 8.53 9.22
C PRO A 65 12.22 7.01 9.48
N PRO A 66 13.03 6.55 10.47
CA PRO A 66 13.15 5.12 10.75
C PRO A 66 11.84 4.43 11.17
N ALA A 67 10.86 5.17 11.70
CA ALA A 67 9.57 4.60 12.08
C ALA A 67 8.79 4.02 10.89
N PHE A 68 8.96 4.56 9.69
CA PHE A 68 8.29 4.01 8.51
C PHE A 68 8.71 2.55 8.26
N GLN A 69 10.02 2.31 8.20
CA GLN A 69 10.54 0.97 7.95
C GLN A 69 10.23 0.02 9.11
N ALA A 70 10.29 0.51 10.36
CA ALA A 70 9.92 -0.28 11.53
C ALA A 70 8.45 -0.70 11.50
N ALA A 71 7.53 0.21 11.15
CA ALA A 71 6.10 -0.09 11.05
C ALA A 71 5.81 -1.15 9.98
N VAL A 72 6.41 -1.01 8.80
CA VAL A 72 6.28 -1.97 7.70
C VAL A 72 6.83 -3.35 8.11
N ASP A 73 7.98 -3.39 8.78
CA ASP A 73 8.58 -4.64 9.27
C ASP A 73 7.68 -5.32 10.32
N MET A 74 7.11 -4.56 11.26
CA MET A 74 6.12 -5.06 12.21
C MET A 74 4.90 -5.66 11.51
N LEU A 75 4.34 -4.98 10.51
CA LEU A 75 3.19 -5.50 9.75
C LEU A 75 3.54 -6.76 8.95
N GLY A 76 4.77 -6.85 8.44
CA GLY A 76 5.30 -8.03 7.77
C GLY A 76 5.39 -9.24 8.71
N ARG A 77 5.88 -9.03 9.94
CA ARG A 77 5.92 -10.06 10.99
C ARG A 77 4.52 -10.52 11.41
N LEU A 78 3.56 -9.59 11.47
CA LEU A 78 2.14 -9.87 11.75
C LEU A 78 1.39 -10.47 10.56
N ARG A 79 2.02 -10.59 9.38
CA ARG A 79 1.40 -11.04 8.12
C ARG A 79 0.17 -10.21 7.72
N ASN A 80 0.11 -8.94 8.13
CA ASN A 80 -0.97 -8.03 7.77
C ASN A 80 -0.66 -7.35 6.43
N TYR A 81 -0.67 -8.14 5.37
CA TYR A 81 -0.30 -7.71 4.02
C TYR A 81 -1.30 -6.72 3.40
N GLY A 82 -2.57 -6.75 3.83
CA GLY A 82 -3.60 -5.75 3.51
C GLY A 82 -3.19 -4.34 3.89
N ALA A 83 -2.92 -4.14 5.18
CA ALA A 83 -2.46 -2.85 5.66
C ALA A 83 -1.14 -2.42 4.99
N MET A 84 -0.20 -3.34 4.78
CA MET A 84 1.06 -3.03 4.10
C MET A 84 0.85 -2.52 2.67
N ALA A 85 -0.01 -3.16 1.88
CA ALA A 85 -0.29 -2.75 0.51
C ALA A 85 -0.90 -1.33 0.48
N ASP A 86 -1.84 -1.05 1.37
CA ASP A 86 -2.46 0.27 1.49
C ASP A 86 -1.44 1.36 1.86
N ILE A 87 -0.54 1.04 2.79
CA ILE A 87 0.54 1.95 3.21
C ILE A 87 1.45 2.24 2.02
N TYR A 88 1.93 1.22 1.29
CA TYR A 88 2.77 1.45 0.12
C TYR A 88 2.08 2.27 -0.97
N SER A 89 0.78 2.09 -1.17
CA SER A 89 -0.01 2.93 -2.10
C SER A 89 -0.05 4.39 -1.64
N ARG A 90 -0.30 4.65 -0.35
CA ARG A 90 -0.34 6.02 0.19
C ARG A 90 1.02 6.72 0.17
N HIS A 91 2.10 5.95 0.30
CA HIS A 91 3.47 6.45 0.27
C HIS A 91 4.08 6.49 -1.14
N ARG A 92 3.26 6.46 -2.20
CA ARG A 92 3.69 6.59 -3.62
C ARG A 92 4.70 5.50 -4.03
N MET A 93 4.53 4.27 -3.53
CA MET A 93 5.37 3.10 -3.87
C MET A 93 4.54 1.98 -4.55
N PRO A 94 3.98 2.21 -5.75
CA PRO A 94 3.06 1.28 -6.40
C PRO A 94 3.71 -0.08 -6.72
N GLU A 95 5.01 -0.13 -7.01
CA GLU A 95 5.72 -1.40 -7.25
C GLU A 95 5.71 -2.34 -6.05
N ARG A 96 5.95 -1.79 -4.85
CA ARG A 96 5.97 -2.57 -3.60
C ARG A 96 4.56 -3.01 -3.24
N ALA A 97 3.58 -2.14 -3.42
CA ALA A 97 2.17 -2.46 -3.22
C ALA A 97 1.71 -3.57 -4.18
N ALA A 98 2.01 -3.46 -5.47
CA ALA A 98 1.69 -4.47 -6.48
C ALA A 98 2.33 -5.81 -6.16
N LYS A 99 3.61 -5.83 -5.79
CA LYS A 99 4.32 -7.06 -5.42
C LYS A 99 3.65 -7.77 -4.24
N ILE A 100 3.25 -7.04 -3.20
CA ILE A 100 2.58 -7.62 -2.02
C ILE A 100 1.17 -8.11 -2.39
N ALA A 101 0.43 -7.33 -3.17
CA ALA A 101 -0.90 -7.69 -3.63
C ALA A 101 -0.88 -9.00 -4.44
N ILE A 102 0.09 -9.12 -5.36
CA ILE A 102 0.32 -10.31 -6.18
C ILE A 102 0.76 -11.51 -5.33
N MET A 103 1.78 -11.34 -4.48
CA MET A 103 2.37 -12.44 -3.72
C MET A 103 1.43 -13.03 -2.66
N HIS A 104 0.55 -12.19 -2.09
CA HIS A 104 -0.30 -12.58 -0.98
C HIS A 104 -1.80 -12.56 -1.30
N GLY A 105 -2.19 -12.30 -2.56
CA GLY A 105 -3.59 -12.30 -3.00
C GLY A 105 -4.44 -11.23 -2.32
N VAL A 106 -3.85 -10.07 -2.03
CA VAL A 106 -4.51 -8.99 -1.27
C VAL A 106 -5.26 -8.07 -2.22
N THR A 107 -6.53 -7.80 -1.93
CA THR A 107 -7.43 -6.94 -2.74
C THR A 107 -7.68 -5.55 -2.15
N SER A 108 -6.90 -5.13 -1.14
CA SER A 108 -7.10 -3.86 -0.45
C SER A 108 -6.83 -2.64 -1.34
N VAL A 109 -5.95 -2.79 -2.32
CA VAL A 109 -5.67 -1.79 -3.36
C VAL A 109 -6.00 -2.40 -4.73
N SER A 110 -6.77 -1.68 -5.56
CA SER A 110 -7.13 -2.18 -6.88
C SER A 110 -5.99 -2.01 -7.88
N ALA A 111 -5.93 -2.88 -8.89
CA ALA A 111 -4.95 -2.79 -9.97
C ALA A 111 -5.03 -1.44 -10.71
N ALA A 112 -6.24 -0.90 -10.89
CA ALA A 112 -6.46 0.41 -11.50
C ALA A 112 -5.82 1.54 -10.68
N GLN A 113 -6.01 1.53 -9.34
CA GLN A 113 -5.39 2.53 -8.45
C GLN A 113 -3.87 2.48 -8.50
N LEU A 114 -3.27 1.29 -8.58
CA LEU A 114 -1.81 1.15 -8.66
C LEU A 114 -1.25 1.65 -10.00
N LEU A 115 -1.96 1.40 -11.11
CA LEU A 115 -1.56 1.85 -12.44
C LEU A 115 -1.71 3.36 -12.58
N GLU A 116 -2.80 3.94 -12.09
CA GLU A 116 -3.00 5.38 -12.04
C GLU A 116 -1.91 6.05 -11.21
N LEU A 117 -1.60 5.50 -10.03
CA LEU A 117 -0.53 5.98 -9.18
C LEU A 117 0.84 5.93 -9.87
N ALA A 118 1.10 4.85 -10.63
CA ALA A 118 2.36 4.69 -11.37
C ALA A 118 2.47 5.66 -12.54
N ALA A 119 1.37 5.93 -13.27
CA ALA A 119 1.33 6.91 -14.35
C ALA A 119 1.64 8.32 -13.82
N MET A 120 1.02 8.72 -12.71
CA MET A 120 1.29 10.02 -12.07
C MET A 120 2.77 10.19 -11.70
N ILE A 121 3.42 9.13 -11.20
CA ILE A 121 4.84 9.17 -10.82
C ILE A 121 5.74 9.35 -12.05
N ASP A 122 5.42 8.68 -13.16
CA ASP A 122 6.17 8.83 -14.41
C ASP A 122 5.99 10.22 -15.03
N ASP A 123 4.77 10.77 -15.01
CA ASP A 123 4.49 12.13 -15.49
C ASP A 123 5.26 13.19 -14.67
N GLU A 124 5.23 13.10 -13.34
CA GLU A 124 6.00 13.99 -12.48
C GLU A 124 7.52 13.82 -12.68
N ALA A 125 8.00 12.61 -13.01
CA ALA A 125 9.41 12.38 -13.30
C ALA A 125 9.81 13.04 -14.62
N ALA A 126 8.95 12.99 -15.64
CA ALA A 126 9.16 13.64 -16.93
C ALA A 126 9.22 15.17 -16.79
N GLU A 127 8.29 15.77 -16.03
CA GLU A 127 8.28 17.22 -15.77
C GLU A 127 9.55 17.69 -15.04
N ARG A 128 10.01 16.95 -14.02
CA ARG A 128 11.25 17.27 -13.29
C ARG A 128 12.49 17.19 -14.21
N GLU A 129 12.51 16.25 -15.15
CA GLU A 129 13.59 16.14 -16.13
C GLU A 129 13.59 17.34 -17.10
N GLU A 130 12.41 17.78 -17.55
CA GLU A 130 12.27 18.97 -18.39
C GLU A 130 12.73 20.24 -17.66
N GLN A 131 12.32 20.43 -16.41
CA GLN A 131 12.75 21.55 -15.58
C GLN A 131 14.27 21.57 -15.37
N ARG A 132 14.89 20.40 -15.20
CA ARG A 132 16.35 20.29 -15.10
C ARG A 132 17.03 20.69 -16.40
N LYS A 133 16.56 20.20 -17.56
CA LYS A 133 17.09 20.58 -18.88
C LYS A 133 16.96 22.08 -19.14
N ALA A 134 15.83 22.68 -18.76
CA ALA A 134 15.61 24.11 -18.89
C ALA A 134 16.57 24.94 -18.01
N ARG A 135 16.87 24.47 -16.79
CA ARG A 135 17.86 25.12 -15.91
C ARG A 135 19.28 24.99 -16.44
N ASP A 136 19.68 23.80 -16.89
CA ASP A 136 21.00 23.58 -17.49
C ASP A 136 21.21 24.41 -18.78
N PHE A 137 20.13 24.87 -19.42
CA PHE A 137 20.17 25.78 -20.57
C PHE A 137 20.25 27.27 -20.18
N MET A 138 19.91 27.65 -18.95
CA MET A 138 19.77 29.05 -18.51
C MET A 138 21.01 29.65 -17.80
N ASP A 139 22.05 28.85 -17.54
CA ASP A 139 23.35 29.30 -17.03
C ASP A 139 24.46 29.16 -18.12
N PRO A 140 24.53 30.06 -19.12
CA PRO A 140 25.60 30.03 -20.13
C PRO A 140 26.93 30.66 -19.67
N ASP A 141 26.97 31.39 -18.55
CA ASP A 141 28.09 32.26 -18.15
C ASP A 141 28.96 31.70 -17.00
N GLY A 142 29.16 30.39 -16.95
CA GLY A 142 30.15 29.75 -16.09
C GLY A 142 31.46 29.49 -16.84
N PHE A 143 32.32 30.52 -16.94
CA PHE A 143 33.79 30.49 -17.15
C PHE A 143 34.37 29.45 -18.13
N ASP A 144 35.08 29.92 -19.16
CA ASP A 144 35.86 29.13 -20.13
C ASP A 144 36.97 28.27 -19.48
N ASP A 145 36.61 27.23 -18.72
CA ASP A 145 37.50 26.12 -18.42
C ASP A 145 37.27 25.03 -19.47
N GLU A 146 38.29 24.87 -20.32
CA GLU A 146 38.59 23.78 -21.23
C GLU A 146 37.68 22.54 -21.09
N PRO A 147 37.02 22.07 -22.17
CA PRO A 147 36.10 20.94 -22.06
C PRO A 147 36.85 19.73 -21.50
N PRO A 148 36.37 19.10 -20.40
CA PRO A 148 37.05 17.94 -19.86
C PRO A 148 37.09 16.84 -20.92
N PRO A 149 38.19 16.06 -20.99
CA PRO A 149 38.38 15.03 -22.01
C PRO A 149 37.19 14.08 -22.00
N GLU A 150 36.78 13.60 -23.19
CA GLU A 150 35.66 12.68 -23.48
C GLU A 150 35.66 11.38 -22.64
N GLN A 151 35.54 11.49 -21.32
CA GLN A 151 35.38 10.38 -20.41
C GLN A 151 33.90 10.11 -20.30
N MET A 152 33.45 9.15 -21.11
CA MET A 152 32.23 8.38 -20.92
C MET A 152 31.02 9.24 -20.58
N LYS A 153 30.32 9.71 -21.62
CA LYS A 153 28.86 9.85 -21.56
C LYS A 153 28.28 8.46 -21.25
N LEU A 154 28.37 8.04 -20.00
CA LEU A 154 27.58 6.94 -19.47
C LEU A 154 26.17 7.51 -19.42
N LYS A 155 25.49 7.43 -20.58
CA LYS A 155 24.09 7.78 -20.75
C LYS A 155 23.38 7.13 -19.58
N ALA A 156 22.89 7.96 -18.65
CA ALA A 156 22.21 7.48 -17.46
C ALA A 156 21.22 6.40 -17.92
N PRO A 157 21.20 5.21 -17.29
CA PRO A 157 20.34 4.13 -17.74
C PRO A 157 18.93 4.71 -17.88
N PRO A 158 18.21 4.41 -18.99
CA PRO A 158 16.87 4.93 -19.18
C PRO A 158 16.09 4.60 -17.91
N GLN A 159 15.57 5.63 -17.23
CA GLN A 159 14.75 5.41 -16.05
C GLN A 159 13.62 4.51 -16.51
N ARG A 160 13.58 3.26 -16.01
CA ARG A 160 12.51 2.34 -16.33
C ARG A 160 11.24 2.96 -15.79
N SER A 161 10.30 3.26 -16.69
CA SER A 161 8.97 3.75 -16.32
C SER A 161 8.37 2.86 -15.23
N VAL A 162 8.00 3.48 -14.12
CA VAL A 162 7.38 2.82 -12.97
C VAL A 162 6.06 2.19 -13.42
N PHE A 163 5.34 2.87 -14.30
CA PHE A 163 4.13 2.34 -14.96
C PHE A 163 4.42 1.06 -15.73
N ALA A 164 5.44 1.03 -16.58
CA ALA A 164 5.79 -0.16 -17.36
C ALA A 164 6.15 -1.34 -16.45
N GLN A 165 6.83 -1.08 -15.33
CA GLN A 165 7.19 -2.11 -14.35
C GLN A 165 5.96 -2.66 -13.62
N VAL A 166 5.07 -1.80 -13.13
CA VAL A 166 3.83 -2.21 -12.45
C VAL A 166 2.89 -2.92 -13.42
N TYR A 167 2.74 -2.42 -14.65
CA TYR A 167 1.93 -3.02 -15.69
C TYR A 167 2.42 -4.43 -16.04
N ALA A 168 3.74 -4.61 -16.23
CA ALA A 168 4.33 -5.93 -16.49
C ALA A 168 4.07 -6.94 -15.34
N MET A 169 4.09 -6.48 -14.08
CA MET A 169 3.77 -7.32 -12.93
C MET A 169 2.29 -7.75 -12.91
N LEU A 170 1.38 -6.87 -13.33
CA LEU A 170 -0.07 -7.12 -13.31
C LEU A 170 -0.60 -7.84 -14.56
N GLN A 171 0.14 -7.84 -15.68
CA GLN A 171 -0.22 -8.51 -16.94
C GLN A 171 -0.82 -9.92 -16.77
N PRO A 172 -0.17 -10.87 -16.06
CA PRO A 172 -0.70 -12.23 -15.94
C PRO A 172 -2.05 -12.29 -15.22
N TYR A 173 -2.34 -11.33 -14.34
CA TYR A 173 -3.61 -11.28 -13.59
C TYR A 173 -4.73 -10.60 -14.36
N LEU A 174 -4.41 -9.62 -15.19
CA LEU A 174 -5.38 -8.96 -16.08
C LEU A 174 -5.83 -9.87 -17.23
N ALA A 175 -4.95 -10.76 -17.71
CA ALA A 175 -5.29 -11.74 -18.74
C ALA A 175 -6.35 -12.75 -18.24
N ILE A 176 -6.18 -13.26 -17.01
CA ILE A 176 -7.12 -14.20 -16.38
C ILE A 176 -8.49 -13.54 -16.16
N ALA A 177 -8.53 -12.26 -15.77
CA ALA A 177 -9.78 -11.53 -15.60
C ALA A 177 -10.56 -11.30 -16.92
N ARG A 178 -9.87 -11.30 -18.07
CA ARG A 178 -10.50 -11.23 -19.39
C ARG A 178 -11.06 -12.57 -19.87
N GLU A 179 -10.45 -13.68 -19.48
CA GLU A 179 -10.90 -15.03 -19.84
C GLU A 179 -12.03 -15.57 -18.94
N GLY A 180 -12.26 -14.94 -17.78
CA GLY A 180 -13.25 -15.36 -16.79
C GLY A 180 -14.63 -14.71 -16.88
N SER A 181 -14.97 -13.98 -17.95
CA SER A 181 -16.33 -13.46 -18.16
C SER A 181 -17.17 -14.54 -18.85
N PRO A 182 -18.14 -15.20 -18.19
CA PRO A 182 -19.10 -16.04 -18.90
C PRO A 182 -19.97 -15.12 -19.75
N GLU A 183 -19.95 -15.37 -21.05
CA GLU A 183 -20.92 -14.86 -22.02
C GLU A 183 -22.29 -15.47 -21.70
N ASP A 184 -23.05 -14.87 -20.80
CA ASP A 184 -24.49 -15.09 -20.69
C ASP A 184 -25.22 -13.98 -21.46
N ASP A 185 -25.30 -14.12 -22.79
CA ASP A 185 -26.45 -13.74 -23.63
C ASP A 185 -26.07 -13.88 -25.11
N ASP A 186 -26.69 -14.80 -25.85
CA ASP A 186 -27.80 -14.46 -26.76
C ASP A 186 -28.28 -15.70 -27.56
N GLY A 187 -29.58 -15.80 -27.85
CA GLY A 187 -30.04 -16.52 -29.06
C GLY A 187 -31.01 -17.71 -28.94
N GLY A 188 -32.23 -17.47 -28.44
CA GLY A 188 -33.52 -17.71 -29.12
C GLY A 188 -33.99 -19.07 -29.70
N THR A 189 -35.33 -19.20 -29.68
CA THR A 189 -36.24 -20.11 -30.46
C THR A 189 -36.43 -21.56 -29.89
N THR A 190 -37.62 -22.13 -29.61
CA THR A 190 -38.99 -22.03 -30.16
C THR A 190 -40.06 -22.55 -29.16
N ALA A 191 -41.16 -21.81 -29.06
CA ALA A 191 -42.57 -22.27 -29.17
C ALA A 191 -43.18 -23.43 -28.33
N THR A 192 -44.36 -23.08 -27.77
CA THR A 192 -45.63 -23.84 -27.66
C THR A 192 -45.83 -24.94 -26.60
N THR A 193 -46.87 -24.73 -25.78
CA THR A 193 -48.02 -25.65 -25.51
C THR A 193 -48.41 -25.74 -24.02
N THR A 194 -49.53 -25.07 -23.70
CA THR A 194 -50.73 -25.60 -23.01
C THR A 194 -50.57 -26.62 -21.88
N THR A 195 -51.05 -26.28 -20.67
CA THR A 195 -52.08 -27.03 -19.91
C THR A 195 -52.10 -26.64 -18.43
N THR A 196 -53.19 -25.99 -18.02
CA THR A 196 -54.04 -26.30 -16.85
C THR A 196 -53.38 -26.85 -15.60
N ARG A 197 -53.50 -26.14 -14.46
CA ARG A 197 -54.51 -26.45 -13.41
C ARG A 197 -54.42 -25.48 -12.24
N MET A 198 -55.58 -24.94 -11.89
CA MET A 198 -55.89 -24.15 -10.69
C MET A 198 -55.57 -24.94 -9.40
N HIS A 199 -55.05 -24.27 -8.35
CA HIS A 199 -55.75 -24.20 -7.04
C HIS A 199 -55.01 -23.33 -5.99
N ALA A 200 -55.75 -22.36 -5.43
CA ALA A 200 -55.76 -21.81 -4.06
C ALA A 200 -54.46 -21.45 -3.31
N ASP A 201 -54.21 -20.14 -3.18
CA ASP A 201 -54.43 -19.27 -1.99
C ASP A 201 -54.40 -19.87 -0.55
N PRO A 202 -54.26 -19.03 0.51
CA PRO A 202 -53.14 -19.07 1.45
C PRO A 202 -53.62 -19.35 2.88
N ALA A 203 -52.72 -19.71 3.80
CA ALA A 203 -52.80 -19.35 5.23
C ALA A 203 -51.83 -20.18 6.06
N SER A 204 -51.39 -19.52 7.14
CA SER A 204 -50.99 -20.12 8.42
C SER A 204 -49.61 -20.79 8.47
N SER A 205 -48.82 -20.65 9.52
CA SER A 205 -48.97 -19.91 10.77
C SER A 205 -47.63 -19.99 11.50
N ARG A 206 -47.34 -18.94 12.28
CA ARG A 206 -46.70 -18.91 13.61
C ARG A 206 -45.98 -20.17 14.09
N LEU A 207 -44.83 -19.97 14.74
CA LEU A 207 -44.58 -20.16 16.18
C LEU A 207 -43.08 -19.85 16.42
N ARG A 208 -42.81 -18.74 17.13
CA ARG A 208 -42.36 -18.67 18.54
C ARG A 208 -40.90 -19.05 18.72
#